data_AF-A0A9D2FF66-F1
#
_entry.id   AF-A0A9D2FF66-F1
#
_cell.length_a   1.000
_cell.length_b   1.000
_cell.length_c   1.000
_cell.angle_alpha   90.00
_cell.angle_beta   90.00
_cell.angle_gamma   90.00
#
_symmetry.space_group_name_H-M   'P 1'
#
loop_
_entity.id
_entity.type
_entity.pdbx_description
1 polymer ?
#
loop_
_entity_poly.entity_id
_entity_poly.type
_entity_poly.pdbx_seq_one_letter_code
_entity_poly.pdbx_strand_id
1 'polypeptide(L)'
;MTTAFLHGLRMLGDLLIYGTFAAFFTACLGGGPAPLLLLLPAFCYGVSACFSQRRILRTGCAVLSLLGLLLVPDRVDQAAYLPAVFYAVYLAWKGDYLLSASRQSDVFFLFCKVYPVFAVALSLIWDADVMLTVSLPLAVWAAFLQIFLVRVLRQAPAVYQKPSYLLRSAGSLAALAALGFLLSRPTVLGGAQAVVKAVYFGLVVPVLTLPLALLAWLAEHALLPAMTALLRWIAARSGNLDPDLLESPPGQSSAGQSLPTAGEPLMDGERLLDILGLILLAAGCAWLFRRLLQANKAKQFSLTKTGQTQTRKLPRRAHRRPAFFLSPNARIRRAYGRYLERQVQHGVLRTPSETSLDRLGRTPFLDQEAERQLRRLYLKARYGECATPQDAAAAERLEKALEQPK
;
A
#
# COMPACT_ATOMS: atom_id res chain seq x y z
N MET A 1 2.86 -29.99 4.33
CA MET A 1 1.70 -29.28 4.93
C MET A 1 1.93 -27.78 5.09
N THR A 2 3.10 -27.32 5.58
CA THR A 2 3.40 -25.87 5.73
C THR A 2 3.37 -25.09 4.40
N THR A 3 3.73 -25.72 3.28
CA THR A 3 3.64 -25.14 1.93
C THR A 3 2.19 -24.95 1.47
N ALA A 4 1.32 -25.93 1.72
CA ALA A 4 -0.12 -25.87 1.40
C ALA A 4 -0.82 -24.70 2.11
N PHE A 5 -0.47 -24.50 3.38
CA PHE A 5 -0.96 -23.36 4.17
C PHE A 5 -0.58 -22.01 3.54
N LEU A 6 0.68 -21.84 3.12
CA LEU A 6 1.13 -20.61 2.45
C LEU A 6 0.47 -20.41 1.08
N HIS A 7 0.18 -21.48 0.34
CA HIS A 7 -0.57 -21.40 -0.91
C HIS A 7 -2.03 -20.99 -0.67
N GLY A 8 -2.66 -21.51 0.39
CA GLY A 8 -3.99 -21.10 0.82
C GLY A 8 -4.04 -19.64 1.25
N LEU A 9 -3.09 -19.19 2.08
CA LEU A 9 -2.97 -17.78 2.47
C LEU A 9 -2.73 -16.85 1.28
N ARG A 10 -1.90 -17.27 0.32
CA ARG A 10 -1.70 -16.53 -0.94
C ARG A 10 -3.03 -16.36 -1.68
N MET A 11 -3.78 -17.45 -1.82
CA MET A 11 -5.07 -17.40 -2.51
C MET A 11 -6.07 -16.53 -1.76
N LEU A 12 -6.12 -16.64 -0.43
CA LEU A 12 -6.95 -15.79 0.42
C LEU A 12 -6.59 -14.32 0.25
N GLY A 13 -5.31 -13.96 0.15
CA GLY A 13 -4.87 -12.59 -0.10
C GLY A 13 -5.32 -12.05 -1.45
N ASP A 14 -5.24 -12.86 -2.52
CA ASP A 14 -5.75 -12.47 -3.83
C ASP A 14 -7.29 -12.34 -3.82
N LEU A 15 -7.99 -13.25 -3.12
CA LEU A 15 -9.44 -13.27 -3.01
C LEU A 15 -10.01 -12.17 -2.12
N LEU A 16 -9.33 -11.79 -1.04
CA LEU A 16 -9.74 -10.67 -0.20
C LEU A 16 -9.64 -9.37 -0.98
N ILE A 17 -8.58 -9.16 -1.78
CA ILE A 17 -8.49 -8.00 -2.67
C ILE A 17 -9.70 -7.95 -3.60
N TYR A 18 -10.00 -9.06 -4.28
CA TYR A 18 -11.20 -9.16 -5.12
C TYR A 18 -12.49 -8.87 -4.31
N GLY A 19 -12.58 -9.48 -3.13
CA GLY A 19 -13.70 -9.36 -2.20
C GLY A 19 -13.95 -7.92 -1.78
N THR A 20 -12.92 -7.06 -1.67
CA THR A 20 -13.13 -5.65 -1.27
C THR A 20 -14.01 -4.91 -2.26
N PHE A 21 -13.78 -5.18 -3.54
CA PHE A 21 -14.54 -4.58 -4.62
C PHE A 21 -15.89 -5.28 -4.76
N ALA A 22 -15.91 -6.61 -4.77
CA ALA A 22 -17.13 -7.39 -4.93
C ALA A 22 -18.13 -7.12 -3.79
N ALA A 23 -17.67 -7.08 -2.54
CA ALA A 23 -18.51 -6.88 -1.37
C ALA A 23 -19.18 -5.49 -1.34
N PHE A 24 -18.51 -4.46 -1.88
CA PHE A 24 -19.11 -3.14 -2.02
C PHE A 24 -20.33 -3.20 -2.94
N PHE A 25 -20.16 -3.76 -4.14
CA PHE A 25 -21.24 -3.83 -5.11
C PHE A 25 -22.36 -4.80 -4.70
N THR A 26 -22.05 -5.92 -4.04
CA THR A 26 -23.10 -6.82 -3.53
C THR A 26 -23.95 -6.13 -2.48
N ALA A 27 -23.33 -5.38 -1.56
CA ALA A 27 -24.05 -4.61 -0.55
C ALA A 27 -24.91 -3.50 -1.19
N CYS A 28 -24.39 -2.80 -2.21
CA CYS A 28 -25.17 -1.80 -2.95
C CYS A 28 -26.39 -2.40 -3.66
N LEU A 29 -26.30 -3.65 -4.12
CA LEU A 29 -27.38 -4.38 -4.80
C LEU A 29 -28.32 -5.11 -3.81
N GLY A 30 -28.21 -4.83 -2.51
CA GLY A 30 -29.06 -5.43 -1.46
C GLY A 30 -28.68 -6.86 -1.05
N GLY A 31 -27.52 -7.37 -1.48
CA GLY A 31 -26.98 -8.66 -1.06
C GLY A 31 -26.26 -8.61 0.30
N GLY A 32 -26.09 -9.77 0.92
CA GLY A 32 -25.40 -9.92 2.20
C GLY A 32 -23.97 -10.42 2.00
N PRO A 33 -22.96 -9.53 1.79
CA PRO A 33 -21.59 -9.96 1.53
C PRO A 33 -21.08 -10.82 2.67
N ALA A 34 -20.84 -12.09 2.37
CA ALA A 34 -20.35 -13.06 3.33
C ALA A 34 -18.87 -13.39 3.04
N PRO A 35 -17.92 -12.56 3.48
CA PRO A 35 -16.50 -12.70 3.14
C PRO A 35 -15.87 -13.99 3.65
N LEU A 36 -16.48 -14.62 4.66
CA LEU A 36 -16.06 -15.93 5.18
C LEU A 36 -16.16 -17.05 4.12
N LEU A 37 -17.07 -16.95 3.15
CA LEU A 37 -17.18 -17.93 2.07
C LEU A 37 -15.95 -17.94 1.15
N LEU A 38 -15.16 -16.86 1.11
CA LEU A 38 -13.90 -16.81 0.36
C LEU A 38 -12.80 -17.68 0.99
N LEU A 39 -12.96 -18.14 2.24
CA LEU A 39 -12.05 -19.10 2.87
C LEU A 39 -12.12 -20.48 2.21
N LEU A 40 -13.30 -20.90 1.74
CA LEU A 40 -13.51 -22.19 1.10
C LEU A 40 -12.63 -22.37 -0.16
N PRO A 41 -12.68 -21.48 -1.18
CA PRO A 41 -11.84 -21.60 -2.36
C PRO A 41 -10.36 -21.42 -2.04
N ALA A 42 -10.00 -20.61 -1.04
CA ALA A 42 -8.63 -20.49 -0.57
C ALA A 42 -8.10 -21.80 0.05
N PHE A 43 -8.91 -22.46 0.89
CA PHE A 43 -8.57 -23.73 1.50
C PHE A 43 -8.46 -24.84 0.45
N CYS A 44 -9.46 -24.97 -0.44
CA CYS A 44 -9.45 -25.90 -1.56
C CYS A 44 -8.21 -25.73 -2.44
N TYR A 45 -7.81 -24.49 -2.72
CA TYR A 45 -6.59 -24.20 -3.46
C TYR A 45 -5.32 -24.60 -2.70
N GLY A 46 -5.25 -24.33 -1.39
CA GLY A 46 -4.15 -24.79 -0.53
C GLY A 46 -3.98 -26.30 -0.54
N VAL A 47 -5.09 -27.04 -0.38
CA VAL A 47 -5.12 -28.52 -0.45
C VAL A 47 -4.72 -29.02 -1.84
N SER A 48 -5.17 -28.35 -2.91
CA SER A 48 -4.79 -28.72 -4.27
C SER A 48 -3.27 -28.70 -4.51
N ALA A 49 -2.53 -27.86 -3.77
CA ALA A 49 -1.07 -27.79 -3.84
C ALA A 49 -0.38 -29.05 -3.30
N CYS A 50 -1.01 -29.80 -2.39
CA CYS A 50 -0.51 -31.09 -1.93
C CYS A 50 -0.49 -32.13 -3.05
N PHE A 51 -1.40 -32.01 -4.02
CA PHE A 51 -1.54 -32.92 -5.16
C PHE A 51 -0.90 -32.37 -6.44
N SER A 52 0.16 -31.56 -6.30
CA SER A 52 0.81 -30.86 -7.42
C SER A 52 1.21 -31.77 -8.59
N GLN A 53 1.55 -33.04 -8.32
CA GLN A 53 1.93 -34.03 -9.32
C GLN A 53 0.75 -34.65 -10.09
N ARG A 54 -0.47 -34.69 -9.53
CA ARG A 54 -1.62 -35.36 -10.14
C ARG A 54 -2.69 -34.36 -10.56
N ARG A 55 -2.74 -34.06 -11.87
CA ARG A 55 -3.61 -33.02 -12.45
C ARG A 55 -5.09 -33.19 -12.11
N ILE A 56 -5.61 -34.42 -12.13
CA ILE A 56 -7.03 -34.74 -11.89
C ILE A 56 -7.44 -34.47 -10.45
N LEU A 57 -6.63 -34.92 -9.48
CA LEU A 57 -6.85 -34.68 -8.05
C LEU A 57 -6.75 -33.19 -7.70
N ARG A 58 -5.78 -32.50 -8.31
CA ARG A 58 -5.58 -31.06 -8.14
C ARG A 58 -6.80 -30.26 -8.58
N THR A 59 -7.33 -30.54 -9.77
CA THR A 59 -8.53 -29.86 -10.28
C THR A 59 -9.77 -30.27 -9.51
N GLY A 60 -9.90 -31.55 -9.12
CA GLY A 60 -11.01 -32.04 -8.31
C GLY A 60 -11.12 -31.32 -6.97
N CYS A 61 -9.99 -31.14 -6.25
CA CYS A 61 -9.96 -30.38 -5.00
C CYS A 61 -10.37 -28.91 -5.18
N ALA A 62 -9.99 -28.28 -6.30
CA ALA A 62 -10.39 -26.90 -6.58
C ALA A 62 -11.86 -26.79 -7.01
N VAL A 63 -12.37 -27.75 -7.79
CA VAL A 63 -13.78 -27.84 -8.20
C VAL A 63 -14.70 -28.04 -7.00
N LEU A 64 -14.22 -28.68 -5.93
CA LEU A 64 -14.94 -28.79 -4.66
C LEU A 64 -15.34 -27.42 -4.08
N SER A 65 -14.63 -26.33 -4.42
CA SER A 65 -15.03 -24.99 -3.97
C SER A 65 -16.33 -24.48 -4.61
N LEU A 66 -16.83 -25.12 -5.68
CA LEU A 66 -18.16 -24.85 -6.23
C LEU A 66 -19.29 -25.23 -5.27
N LEU A 67 -19.06 -26.12 -4.30
CA LEU A 67 -20.03 -26.40 -3.23
C LEU A 67 -20.39 -25.14 -2.43
N GLY A 68 -19.50 -24.14 -2.40
CA GLY A 68 -19.77 -22.83 -1.80
C GLY A 68 -20.99 -22.12 -2.42
N LEU A 69 -21.33 -22.39 -3.69
CA LEU A 69 -22.51 -21.80 -4.34
C LEU A 69 -23.83 -22.30 -3.73
N LEU A 70 -23.86 -23.49 -3.13
CA LEU A 70 -25.06 -24.00 -2.44
C LEU A 70 -25.27 -23.33 -1.08
N LEU A 71 -24.20 -22.77 -0.49
CA LEU A 71 -24.23 -22.12 0.82
C LEU A 71 -24.64 -20.65 0.74
N VAL A 72 -24.66 -20.06 -0.46
CA VAL A 72 -25.03 -18.67 -0.68
C VAL A 72 -26.50 -18.58 -1.09
N PRO A 73 -27.38 -17.97 -0.28
CA PRO A 73 -28.81 -17.90 -0.58
C PRO A 73 -29.13 -16.93 -1.73
N ASP A 74 -28.41 -15.80 -1.80
CA ASP A 74 -28.74 -14.71 -2.73
C ASP A 74 -28.07 -14.85 -4.09
N ARG A 75 -28.82 -14.54 -5.16
CA ARG A 75 -28.35 -14.60 -6.56
C ARG A 75 -27.21 -13.61 -6.83
N VAL A 76 -27.25 -12.45 -6.18
CA VAL A 76 -26.23 -11.40 -6.28
C VAL A 76 -24.91 -11.89 -5.67
N ASP A 77 -24.97 -12.50 -4.49
CA ASP A 77 -23.79 -13.04 -3.81
C ASP A 77 -23.24 -14.29 -4.53
N GLN A 78 -24.11 -15.12 -5.13
CA GLN A 78 -23.69 -16.23 -6.00
C GLN A 78 -22.92 -15.71 -7.23
N ALA A 79 -23.41 -14.64 -7.85
CA ALA A 79 -22.76 -14.00 -8.99
C ALA A 79 -21.39 -13.40 -8.59
N ALA A 80 -21.28 -12.80 -7.41
CA ALA A 80 -20.03 -12.28 -6.88
C ALA A 80 -19.04 -13.39 -6.47
N TYR A 81 -19.52 -14.56 -6.08
CA TYR A 81 -18.69 -15.71 -5.70
C TYR A 81 -18.10 -16.48 -6.89
N LEU A 82 -18.81 -16.50 -8.03
CA LEU A 82 -18.43 -17.28 -9.22
C LEU A 82 -17.04 -16.93 -9.76
N PRO A 83 -16.64 -15.64 -9.91
CA PRO A 83 -15.29 -15.29 -10.35
C PRO A 83 -14.19 -15.72 -9.38
N ALA A 84 -14.46 -15.73 -8.07
CA ALA A 84 -13.52 -16.18 -7.05
C ALA A 84 -13.21 -17.68 -7.19
N VAL A 85 -14.25 -18.50 -7.39
CA VAL A 85 -14.10 -19.95 -7.63
C VAL A 85 -13.41 -20.21 -8.96
N PHE A 86 -13.83 -19.53 -10.03
CA PHE A 86 -13.22 -19.69 -11.35
C PHE A 86 -11.72 -19.35 -11.33
N TYR A 87 -11.33 -18.30 -10.60
CA TYR A 87 -9.92 -17.96 -10.39
C TYR A 87 -9.15 -19.09 -9.72
N ALA A 88 -9.71 -19.69 -8.66
CA ALA A 88 -9.11 -20.80 -7.91
C ALA A 88 -8.91 -22.04 -8.79
N VAL A 89 -9.97 -22.43 -9.50
CA VAL A 89 -9.99 -23.58 -10.41
C VAL A 89 -9.03 -23.36 -11.58
N TYR A 90 -8.99 -22.15 -12.16
CA TYR A 90 -8.08 -21.84 -13.25
C TYR A 90 -6.60 -21.93 -12.84
N LEU A 91 -6.22 -21.33 -11.69
CA LEU A 91 -4.85 -21.43 -11.18
C LEU A 91 -4.47 -22.87 -10.85
N ALA A 92 -5.40 -23.63 -10.24
CA ALA A 92 -5.19 -25.05 -9.95
C ALA A 92 -5.08 -25.88 -11.23
N TRP A 93 -5.88 -25.63 -12.26
CA TRP A 93 -5.80 -26.35 -13.53
C TRP A 93 -4.47 -26.11 -14.23
N LYS A 94 -3.98 -24.87 -14.23
CA LYS A 94 -2.68 -24.50 -14.80
C LYS A 94 -1.49 -25.00 -13.96
N GLY A 95 -1.68 -25.17 -12.65
CA GLY A 95 -0.63 -25.61 -11.71
C GLY A 95 0.27 -24.47 -11.22
N ASP A 96 -0.22 -23.23 -11.21
CA ASP A 96 0.56 -22.02 -10.96
C ASP A 96 0.73 -21.69 -9.46
N TYR A 97 1.47 -22.53 -8.73
CA TYR A 97 1.73 -22.36 -7.30
C TYR A 97 2.90 -21.42 -6.96
N LEU A 98 3.19 -20.42 -7.79
CA LEU A 98 4.33 -19.51 -7.59
C LEU A 98 4.23 -18.68 -6.28
N LEU A 99 5.02 -19.03 -5.26
CA LEU A 99 5.23 -18.23 -4.06
C LEU A 99 6.41 -17.30 -4.30
N SER A 100 6.15 -16.05 -4.70
CA SER A 100 7.21 -15.05 -4.92
C SER A 100 6.89 -13.75 -4.21
N ALA A 101 7.84 -13.24 -3.41
CA ALA A 101 7.72 -11.97 -2.71
C ALA A 101 7.51 -10.79 -3.68
N SER A 102 8.16 -10.81 -4.85
CA SER A 102 8.04 -9.75 -5.86
C SER A 102 6.66 -9.68 -6.49
N ARG A 103 5.97 -10.81 -6.68
CA ARG A 103 4.56 -10.81 -7.12
C ARG A 103 3.67 -10.20 -6.05
N GLN A 104 3.82 -10.62 -4.79
CA GLN A 104 2.96 -10.11 -3.72
C GLN A 104 3.19 -8.63 -3.44
N SER A 105 4.43 -8.13 -3.55
CA SER A 105 4.68 -6.69 -3.47
C SER A 105 3.99 -5.92 -4.59
N ASP A 106 4.02 -6.41 -5.83
CA ASP A 106 3.40 -5.72 -6.96
C ASP A 106 1.87 -5.68 -6.83
N VAL A 107 1.26 -6.78 -6.39
CA VAL A 107 -0.18 -6.86 -6.11
C VAL A 107 -0.57 -5.93 -4.98
N PHE A 108 0.21 -5.89 -3.89
CA PHE A 108 0.00 -4.97 -2.77
C PHE A 108 0.11 -3.50 -3.18
N PHE A 109 1.16 -3.11 -3.90
CA PHE A 109 1.32 -1.73 -4.36
C PHE A 109 0.23 -1.32 -5.34
N LEU A 110 -0.20 -2.25 -6.21
CA LEU A 110 -1.33 -2.01 -7.09
C LEU A 110 -2.60 -1.77 -6.27
N PHE A 111 -2.86 -2.60 -5.26
CA PHE A 111 -4.00 -2.45 -4.38
C PHE A 111 -3.98 -1.09 -3.67
N CYS A 112 -2.85 -0.70 -3.06
CA CYS A 112 -2.69 0.60 -2.42
C CYS A 112 -2.84 1.79 -3.37
N LYS A 113 -2.63 1.61 -4.68
CA LYS A 113 -2.84 2.67 -5.68
C LYS A 113 -4.29 2.74 -6.15
N VAL A 114 -4.92 1.59 -6.37
CA VAL A 114 -6.27 1.49 -6.96
C VAL A 114 -7.35 1.70 -5.91
N TYR A 115 -7.20 1.10 -4.73
CA TYR A 115 -8.19 1.14 -3.67
C TYR A 115 -8.56 2.56 -3.19
N PRO A 116 -7.63 3.49 -2.90
CA PRO A 116 -8.02 4.82 -2.43
C PRO A 116 -8.78 5.61 -3.50
N VAL A 117 -8.42 5.46 -4.78
CA VAL A 117 -9.14 6.08 -5.90
C VAL A 117 -10.55 5.50 -5.99
N PHE A 118 -10.68 4.19 -5.88
CA PHE A 118 -11.97 3.49 -5.85
C PHE A 118 -12.84 3.95 -4.66
N ALA A 119 -12.25 4.02 -3.46
CA ALA A 119 -12.93 4.38 -2.23
C ALA A 119 -13.49 5.81 -2.31
N VAL A 120 -12.66 6.78 -2.72
CA VAL A 120 -13.07 8.19 -2.84
C VAL A 120 -14.10 8.37 -3.96
N ALA A 121 -13.89 7.75 -5.12
CA ALA A 121 -14.81 7.91 -6.24
C ALA A 121 -16.20 7.36 -5.91
N LEU A 122 -16.28 6.16 -5.33
CA LEU A 122 -17.56 5.52 -5.05
C LEU A 122 -18.22 6.01 -3.76
N SER A 123 -17.46 6.51 -2.78
CA SER A 123 -18.07 7.22 -1.64
C SER A 123 -18.75 8.52 -2.06
N LEU A 124 -18.26 9.17 -3.12
CA LEU A 124 -18.84 10.42 -3.65
C LEU A 124 -20.04 10.17 -4.58
N ILE A 125 -20.01 9.08 -5.34
CA ILE A 125 -21.02 8.79 -6.37
C ILE A 125 -22.17 7.95 -5.84
N TRP A 126 -21.92 7.08 -4.85
CA TRP A 126 -22.87 6.04 -4.47
C TRP A 126 -23.25 6.09 -3.00
N ASP A 127 -22.50 5.40 -2.14
CA ASP A 127 -22.80 5.30 -0.72
C ASP A 127 -21.52 5.22 0.10
N ALA A 128 -21.35 6.19 0.99
CA ALA A 128 -20.22 6.28 1.91
C ALA A 128 -20.35 5.28 3.07
N ASP A 129 -21.57 4.95 3.50
CA ASP A 129 -21.80 4.07 4.65
C ASP A 129 -21.47 2.63 4.30
N VAL A 130 -21.88 2.16 3.11
CA VAL A 130 -21.50 0.83 2.60
C VAL A 130 -19.98 0.73 2.39
N MET A 131 -19.34 1.81 1.94
CA MET A 131 -17.88 1.85 1.80
C MET A 131 -17.17 1.72 3.16
N LEU A 132 -17.65 2.42 4.18
CA LEU A 132 -17.02 2.40 5.51
C LEU A 132 -17.30 1.12 6.29
N THR A 133 -18.46 0.51 6.11
CA THR A 133 -18.90 -0.65 6.89
C THR A 133 -18.52 -2.00 6.26
N VAL A 134 -18.48 -2.09 4.93
CA VAL A 134 -18.28 -3.37 4.23
C VAL A 134 -16.89 -3.46 3.59
N SER A 135 -16.55 -2.51 2.70
CA SER A 135 -15.35 -2.64 1.87
C SER A 135 -14.07 -2.26 2.62
N LEU A 136 -14.10 -1.22 3.45
CA LEU A 136 -12.94 -0.73 4.20
C LEU A 136 -12.41 -1.74 5.22
N PRO A 137 -13.24 -2.38 6.05
CA PRO A 137 -12.77 -3.42 6.96
C PRO A 137 -12.12 -4.59 6.19
N LEU A 138 -12.71 -4.97 5.06
CA LEU A 138 -12.16 -6.02 4.22
C LEU A 138 -10.84 -5.62 3.57
N ALA A 139 -10.70 -4.35 3.18
CA ALA A 139 -9.49 -3.78 2.59
C ALA A 139 -8.32 -3.73 3.58
N VAL A 140 -8.63 -3.38 4.83
CA VAL A 140 -7.67 -3.44 5.93
C VAL A 140 -7.19 -4.88 6.13
N TRP A 141 -8.10 -5.86 6.17
CA TRP A 141 -7.74 -7.28 6.26
C TRP A 141 -6.91 -7.77 5.07
N ALA A 142 -7.28 -7.37 3.85
CA ALA A 142 -6.53 -7.69 2.64
C ALA A 142 -5.10 -7.13 2.71
N ALA A 143 -4.94 -5.87 3.13
CA ALA A 143 -3.64 -5.23 3.30
C ALA A 143 -2.79 -5.93 4.37
N PHE A 144 -3.35 -6.24 5.54
CA PHE A 144 -2.65 -6.98 6.59
C PHE A 144 -2.15 -8.34 6.11
N LEU A 145 -3.00 -9.10 5.43
CA LEU A 145 -2.64 -10.42 4.91
C LEU A 145 -1.54 -10.33 3.83
N GLN A 146 -1.60 -9.32 2.96
CA GLN A 146 -0.57 -9.08 1.95
C GLN A 146 0.78 -8.65 2.57
N ILE A 147 0.76 -7.75 3.56
CA ILE A 147 1.96 -7.35 4.30
C ILE A 147 2.60 -8.55 4.99
N PHE A 148 1.78 -9.40 5.63
CA PHE A 148 2.25 -10.64 6.23
C PHE A 148 2.93 -11.55 5.20
N LEU A 149 2.27 -11.80 4.07
CA LEU A 149 2.81 -12.64 2.99
C LEU A 149 4.12 -12.07 2.44
N VAL A 150 4.20 -10.76 2.19
CA VAL A 150 5.44 -10.12 1.73
C VAL A 150 6.56 -10.27 2.77
N ARG A 151 6.25 -10.10 4.06
CA ARG A 151 7.25 -10.23 5.15
C ARG A 151 7.77 -11.66 5.27
N VAL A 152 6.88 -12.66 5.18
CA VAL A 152 7.24 -14.09 5.26
C VAL A 152 8.02 -14.53 4.02
N LEU A 153 7.57 -14.14 2.82
CA LEU A 153 8.18 -14.55 1.55
C LEU A 153 9.50 -13.86 1.22
N ARG A 154 9.83 -12.74 1.90
CA ARG A 154 11.16 -12.10 1.80
C ARG A 154 12.25 -12.94 2.46
N GLN A 155 11.91 -13.81 3.39
CA GLN A 155 12.86 -14.68 4.06
C GLN A 155 13.23 -15.86 3.16
N ALA A 156 14.41 -16.43 3.38
CA ALA A 156 14.86 -17.61 2.64
C ALA A 156 13.88 -18.80 2.81
N PRO A 157 13.73 -19.66 1.80
CA PRO A 157 12.80 -20.81 1.83
C PRO A 157 13.02 -21.75 3.01
N ALA A 158 14.26 -21.92 3.46
CA ALA A 158 14.60 -22.73 4.62
C ALA A 158 14.05 -22.16 5.95
N VAL A 159 13.72 -20.87 6.02
CA VAL A 159 13.27 -20.19 7.24
C VAL A 159 11.74 -20.19 7.33
N TYR A 160 11.04 -19.80 6.27
CA TYR A 160 9.57 -19.72 6.32
C TYR A 160 8.89 -21.10 6.25
N GLN A 161 9.59 -22.16 5.85
CA GLN A 161 9.05 -23.52 5.92
C GLN A 161 9.00 -24.08 7.35
N LYS A 162 9.75 -23.48 8.29
CA LYS A 162 9.75 -23.91 9.70
C LYS A 162 8.43 -23.49 10.38
N PRO A 163 7.70 -24.43 11.00
CA PRO A 163 6.42 -24.13 11.63
C PRO A 163 6.57 -23.16 12.80
N SER A 164 7.65 -23.24 13.58
CA SER A 164 7.91 -22.34 14.71
C SER A 164 8.03 -20.87 14.30
N TYR A 165 8.65 -20.59 13.15
CA TYR A 165 8.74 -19.24 12.61
C TYR A 165 7.38 -18.72 12.12
N LEU A 166 6.61 -19.58 11.45
CA LEU A 166 5.25 -19.24 11.01
C LEU A 166 4.33 -18.99 12.19
N LEU A 167 4.38 -19.81 13.24
CA LEU A 167 3.60 -19.63 14.48
C LEU A 167 3.97 -18.33 15.19
N ARG A 168 5.26 -17.99 15.29
CA ARG A 168 5.69 -16.74 15.94
C ARG A 168 5.26 -15.50 15.14
N SER A 169 5.42 -15.54 13.82
CA SER A 169 5.04 -14.43 12.94
C SER A 169 3.51 -14.27 12.83
N ALA A 170 2.76 -15.36 12.63
CA ALA A 170 1.30 -15.35 12.67
C ALA A 170 0.78 -14.94 14.05
N GLY A 171 1.40 -15.44 15.14
CA GLY A 171 1.05 -15.09 16.51
C GLY A 171 1.22 -13.60 16.79
N SER A 172 2.30 -12.97 16.30
CA SER A 172 2.44 -11.51 16.43
C SER A 172 1.36 -10.71 15.69
N LEU A 173 0.88 -11.20 14.56
CA LEU A 173 -0.23 -10.56 13.84
C LEU A 173 -1.57 -10.80 14.51
N ALA A 174 -1.80 -12.01 15.02
CA ALA A 174 -2.99 -12.34 15.79
C ALA A 174 -3.07 -11.50 17.07
N ALA A 175 -1.95 -11.26 17.75
CA ALA A 175 -1.89 -10.37 18.90
C ALA A 175 -2.25 -8.91 18.54
N LEU A 176 -1.73 -8.40 17.42
CA LEU A 176 -2.09 -7.06 16.92
C LEU A 176 -3.58 -6.97 16.54
N ALA A 177 -4.12 -8.00 15.88
CA ALA A 177 -5.53 -8.06 15.53
C ALA A 177 -6.42 -8.15 16.79
N ALA A 178 -6.03 -8.95 17.79
CA ALA A 178 -6.72 -9.07 19.06
C ALA A 178 -6.69 -7.74 19.83
N LEU A 179 -5.56 -7.01 19.80
CA LEU A 179 -5.45 -5.69 20.39
C LEU A 179 -6.37 -4.68 19.68
N GLY A 180 -6.41 -4.70 18.35
CA GLY A 180 -7.37 -3.91 17.57
C GLY A 180 -8.82 -4.25 17.90
N PHE A 181 -9.14 -5.53 18.05
CA PHE A 181 -10.47 -5.99 18.44
C PHE A 181 -10.85 -5.52 19.86
N LEU A 182 -9.90 -5.59 20.81
CA LEU A 182 -10.11 -5.07 22.16
C LEU A 182 -10.35 -3.56 22.14
N LEU A 183 -9.61 -2.80 21.34
CA LEU A 183 -9.82 -1.36 21.15
C LEU A 183 -11.18 -1.05 20.49
N SER A 184 -11.68 -1.92 19.62
CA SER A 184 -12.99 -1.76 18.99
C SER A 184 -14.17 -2.02 19.93
N ARG A 185 -13.93 -2.57 21.14
CA ARG A 185 -15.02 -2.78 22.09
C ARG A 185 -15.57 -1.44 22.58
N PRO A 186 -16.91 -1.27 22.58
CA PRO A 186 -17.54 -0.01 22.96
C PRO A 186 -17.21 0.40 24.40
N THR A 187 -16.92 -0.56 25.28
CA THR A 187 -16.48 -0.31 26.66
C THR A 187 -15.10 0.33 26.73
N VAL A 188 -14.16 -0.13 25.89
CA VAL A 188 -12.80 0.42 25.82
C VAL A 188 -12.81 1.77 25.12
N LEU A 189 -13.57 1.89 24.04
CA LEU A 189 -13.74 3.15 23.31
C LEU A 189 -14.43 4.21 24.17
N GLY A 190 -15.49 3.82 24.89
CA GLY A 190 -16.21 4.68 25.82
C GLY A 190 -15.34 5.11 27.01
N GLY A 191 -14.52 4.20 27.55
CA GLY A 191 -13.52 4.52 28.56
C GLY A 191 -12.47 5.50 28.07
N ALA A 192 -11.91 5.27 26.88
CA ALA A 192 -10.93 6.17 26.27
C ALA A 192 -11.55 7.54 25.96
N GLN A 193 -12.76 7.59 25.43
CA GLN A 193 -13.50 8.81 25.18
C GLN A 193 -13.80 9.56 26.49
N ALA A 194 -14.14 8.86 27.57
CA ALA A 194 -14.35 9.47 28.88
C ALA A 194 -13.05 10.08 29.44
N VAL A 195 -11.91 9.44 29.25
CA VAL A 195 -10.60 9.99 29.63
C VAL A 195 -10.25 11.22 28.80
N VAL A 196 -10.42 11.17 27.47
CA VAL A 196 -10.18 12.32 26.59
C VAL A 196 -11.12 13.48 26.94
N LYS A 197 -12.40 13.17 27.20
CA LYS A 197 -13.40 14.15 27.64
C LYS A 197 -13.01 14.75 28.99
N ALA A 198 -12.55 13.94 29.95
CA ALA A 198 -12.10 14.40 31.26
C ALA A 198 -10.87 15.33 31.14
N VAL A 199 -9.91 15.01 30.26
CA VAL A 199 -8.74 15.87 30.00
C VAL A 199 -9.16 17.17 29.30
N TYR A 200 -10.03 17.09 28.30
CA TYR A 200 -10.50 18.27 27.58
C TYR A 200 -11.30 19.21 28.48
N PHE A 201 -12.32 18.70 29.18
CA PHE A 201 -13.16 19.53 30.06
C PHE A 201 -12.48 19.88 31.38
N GLY A 202 -11.56 19.06 31.88
CA GLY A 202 -10.89 19.27 33.17
C GLY A 202 -9.60 20.09 33.07
N LEU A 203 -8.95 20.15 31.90
CA LEU A 203 -7.69 20.88 31.72
C LEU A 203 -7.81 21.96 30.64
N VAL A 204 -8.25 21.59 29.43
CA VAL A 204 -8.22 22.51 28.27
C VAL A 204 -9.24 23.62 28.42
N VAL A 205 -10.48 23.28 28.74
CA VAL A 205 -11.56 24.27 28.95
C VAL A 205 -11.22 25.26 30.08
N PRO A 206 -10.86 24.83 31.31
CA PRO A 206 -10.58 25.78 32.40
C PRO A 206 -9.37 26.67 32.13
N VAL A 207 -8.32 26.15 31.49
CA VAL A 207 -7.15 26.95 31.10
C VAL A 207 -7.52 28.02 30.09
N LEU A 208 -8.46 27.75 29.17
CA LEU A 208 -8.93 28.72 28.19
C LEU A 208 -9.94 29.72 28.79
N THR A 209 -10.80 29.27 29.71
CA THR A 209 -11.85 30.12 30.31
C THR A 209 -11.35 31.01 31.43
N LEU A 210 -10.29 30.62 32.15
CA LEU A 210 -9.68 31.44 33.23
C LEU A 210 -9.26 32.85 32.77
N PRO A 211 -8.47 33.02 31.69
CA PRO A 211 -8.10 34.36 31.24
C PRO A 211 -9.28 35.14 30.69
N LEU A 212 -10.25 34.46 30.06
CA LEU A 212 -11.46 35.11 29.53
C LEU A 212 -12.38 35.60 30.67
N ALA A 213 -12.51 34.81 31.73
CA ALA A 213 -13.25 35.18 32.93
C ALA A 213 -12.55 36.31 33.72
N LEU A 214 -11.21 36.29 33.78
CA LEU A 214 -10.43 37.39 34.38
C LEU A 214 -10.63 38.70 33.60
N LEU A 215 -10.60 38.64 32.27
CA LEU A 215 -10.86 39.78 31.40
C LEU A 215 -12.31 40.29 31.55
N ALA A 216 -13.29 39.40 31.64
CA ALA A 216 -14.68 39.76 31.87
C ALA A 216 -14.86 40.42 33.25
N TRP A 217 -14.25 39.86 34.29
CA TRP A 217 -14.26 40.44 35.64
C TRP A 217 -13.61 41.84 35.67
N LEU A 218 -12.47 42.01 35.00
CA LEU A 218 -11.80 43.31 34.86
C LEU A 218 -12.66 44.31 34.08
N ALA A 219 -13.35 43.88 33.03
CA ALA A 219 -14.27 44.73 32.29
C ALA A 219 -15.44 45.18 33.18
N GLU A 220 -16.01 44.28 33.97
CA GLU A 220 -17.15 44.58 34.85
C GLU A 220 -16.76 45.46 36.04
N HIS A 221 -15.62 45.22 36.68
CA HIS A 221 -15.23 45.88 37.92
C HIS A 221 -14.32 47.09 37.75
N ALA A 222 -13.67 47.26 36.59
CA ALA A 222 -12.82 48.41 36.32
C ALA A 222 -13.35 49.27 35.16
N LEU A 223 -13.67 48.65 34.02
CA LEU A 223 -14.01 49.40 32.81
C LEU A 223 -15.42 50.02 32.88
N LEU A 224 -16.44 49.25 33.25
CA LEU A 224 -17.81 49.75 33.38
C LEU A 224 -17.97 50.84 34.46
N PRO A 225 -17.42 50.70 35.69
CA PRO A 225 -17.49 51.77 36.68
C PRO A 225 -16.66 53.00 36.28
N ALA A 226 -15.52 52.83 35.60
CA ALA A 226 -14.77 53.96 35.07
C ALA A 226 -15.52 54.70 33.97
N MET A 227 -16.16 53.97 33.04
CA MET A 227 -16.97 54.57 31.98
C MET A 227 -18.21 55.27 32.54
N THR A 228 -18.92 54.65 33.49
CA THR A 228 -20.08 55.28 34.14
C THR A 228 -19.68 56.48 35.01
N ALA A 229 -18.54 56.44 35.69
CA ALA A 229 -18.00 57.59 36.42
C ALA A 229 -17.57 58.72 35.46
N LEU A 230 -16.96 58.40 34.33
CA LEU A 230 -16.63 59.37 33.28
C LEU A 230 -17.89 60.00 32.68
N LEU A 231 -18.90 59.19 32.35
CA LEU A 231 -20.18 59.66 31.84
C LEU A 231 -20.90 60.53 32.87
N ARG A 232 -20.91 60.15 34.15
CA ARG A 232 -21.45 60.97 35.25
C ARG A 232 -20.67 62.28 35.43
N TRP A 233 -19.34 62.27 35.29
CA TRP A 233 -18.51 63.46 35.36
C TRP A 233 -18.76 64.41 34.18
N ILE A 234 -18.89 63.88 32.97
CA ILE A 234 -19.27 64.65 31.77
C ILE A 234 -20.69 65.20 31.94
N ALA A 235 -21.65 64.39 32.41
CA ALA A 235 -23.04 64.80 32.65
C ALA A 235 -23.15 65.89 33.73
N ALA A 236 -22.39 65.76 34.83
CA ALA A 236 -22.29 66.78 35.87
C ALA A 236 -21.70 68.11 35.34
N ARG A 237 -20.86 68.04 34.32
CA ARG A 237 -20.27 69.21 33.65
C ARG A 237 -21.19 69.81 32.59
N SER A 238 -22.13 69.04 32.03
CA SER A 238 -23.08 69.48 31.00
C SER A 238 -24.48 69.87 31.52
N GLY A 239 -24.74 69.72 32.83
CA GLY A 239 -25.92 70.31 33.48
C GLY A 239 -27.28 69.63 33.22
N ASN A 240 -27.33 68.41 32.67
CA ASN A 240 -28.56 67.65 32.46
C ASN A 240 -28.50 66.31 33.20
N LEU A 241 -29.51 66.04 34.03
CA LEU A 241 -29.71 64.78 34.75
C LEU A 241 -30.97 64.11 34.21
N ASP A 242 -30.87 62.84 33.82
CA ASP A 242 -31.86 61.79 34.08
C ASP A 242 -31.27 60.42 33.65
N PRO A 243 -30.95 59.51 34.59
CA PRO A 243 -30.22 58.26 34.31
C PRO A 243 -31.12 57.01 34.29
N ASP A 244 -32.39 57.10 33.87
CA ASP A 244 -33.35 55.98 33.95
C ASP A 244 -33.71 55.34 32.59
N LEU A 245 -32.99 55.62 31.50
CA LEU A 245 -33.30 55.08 30.17
C LEU A 245 -32.43 53.89 29.71
N LEU A 246 -31.67 53.25 30.61
CA LEU A 246 -30.77 52.14 30.25
C LEU A 246 -31.22 50.75 30.71
N GLU A 247 -32.41 50.60 31.29
CA GLU A 247 -33.03 49.28 31.50
C GLU A 247 -34.14 49.04 30.49
N SER A 248 -33.82 48.33 29.41
CA SER A 248 -34.80 47.57 28.64
C SER A 248 -34.20 46.24 28.22
N PRO A 249 -34.81 45.08 28.58
CA PRO A 249 -34.31 43.78 28.17
C PRO A 249 -34.67 43.49 26.70
N PRO A 250 -33.82 42.76 25.96
CA PRO A 250 -34.07 42.45 24.56
C PRO A 250 -35.20 41.43 24.41
N GLY A 251 -36.16 41.76 23.54
CA GLY A 251 -37.28 40.91 23.17
C GLY A 251 -36.85 39.60 22.52
N GLN A 252 -37.57 38.54 22.86
CA GLN A 252 -37.52 37.24 22.22
C GLN A 252 -38.12 37.33 20.81
N SER A 253 -37.32 36.97 19.80
CA SER A 253 -37.81 36.73 18.44
C SER A 253 -37.53 35.28 18.04
N SER A 254 -38.56 34.45 18.19
CA SER A 254 -38.64 33.07 17.72
C SER A 254 -39.24 33.07 16.30
N ALA A 255 -38.44 32.81 15.26
CA ALA A 255 -38.96 32.39 13.95
C ALA A 255 -37.80 31.90 13.05
N GLY A 256 -37.59 30.59 12.99
CA GLY A 256 -36.74 29.93 12.00
C GLY A 256 -37.49 28.73 11.46
N GLN A 257 -38.16 28.92 10.33
CA GLN A 257 -39.04 27.97 9.67
C GLN A 257 -38.28 26.75 9.14
N SER A 258 -38.89 25.58 9.30
CA SER A 258 -38.52 24.32 8.66
C SER A 258 -38.88 24.33 7.17
N LEU A 259 -37.95 23.93 6.31
CA LEU A 259 -38.15 23.68 4.89
C LEU A 259 -38.80 22.30 4.69
N PRO A 260 -39.91 22.17 3.93
CA PRO A 260 -40.48 20.87 3.61
C PRO A 260 -39.69 20.17 2.51
N THR A 261 -39.31 18.95 2.81
CA THR A 261 -38.78 17.94 1.90
C THR A 261 -39.93 17.31 1.12
N ALA A 262 -39.92 17.38 -0.21
CA ALA A 262 -40.48 16.37 -1.11
C ALA A 262 -40.32 16.83 -2.57
N GLY A 263 -39.54 16.08 -3.33
CA GLY A 263 -39.59 16.06 -4.78
C GLY A 263 -39.26 14.64 -5.20
N GLU A 264 -40.27 13.81 -5.43
CA GLU A 264 -40.07 12.50 -6.06
C GLU A 264 -39.64 12.70 -7.51
N PRO A 265 -38.51 12.10 -7.94
CA PRO A 265 -38.25 11.95 -9.35
C PRO A 265 -38.95 10.70 -9.87
N LEU A 266 -39.86 10.94 -10.83
CA LEU A 266 -40.41 9.95 -11.74
C LEU A 266 -39.28 9.11 -12.38
N MET A 267 -39.40 7.79 -12.24
CA MET A 267 -38.65 6.71 -12.92
C MET A 267 -37.42 6.18 -12.15
N ASP A 268 -37.54 4.91 -11.71
CA ASP A 268 -36.63 4.11 -10.87
C ASP A 268 -35.13 4.30 -11.16
N GLY A 269 -34.54 5.37 -10.64
CA GLY A 269 -33.10 5.63 -10.70
C GLY A 269 -32.29 4.52 -10.03
N GLU A 270 -32.87 3.83 -9.05
CA GLU A 270 -32.28 2.67 -8.38
C GLU A 270 -31.98 1.53 -9.36
N ARG A 271 -32.90 1.19 -10.28
CA ARG A 271 -32.67 0.06 -11.21
C ARG A 271 -31.64 0.38 -12.29
N LEU A 272 -31.55 1.64 -12.70
CA LEU A 272 -30.58 2.09 -13.69
C LEU A 272 -29.17 2.19 -13.06
N LEU A 273 -29.11 2.60 -11.79
CA LEU A 273 -27.93 2.44 -10.94
C LEU A 273 -27.57 0.96 -10.83
N ASP A 274 -28.47 0.06 -10.44
CA ASP A 274 -28.19 -1.38 -10.29
C ASP A 274 -27.60 -2.01 -11.55
N ILE A 275 -28.16 -1.70 -12.73
CA ILE A 275 -27.65 -2.17 -14.02
C ILE A 275 -26.28 -1.57 -14.32
N LEU A 276 -26.07 -0.27 -14.06
CA LEU A 276 -24.79 0.39 -14.24
C LEU A 276 -23.72 -0.17 -13.27
N GLY A 277 -24.11 -0.44 -12.02
CA GLY A 277 -23.29 -1.06 -10.98
C GLY A 277 -22.90 -2.49 -11.34
N LEU A 278 -23.83 -3.27 -11.90
CA LEU A 278 -23.57 -4.62 -12.42
C LEU A 278 -22.57 -4.58 -13.60
N ILE A 279 -22.72 -3.61 -14.51
CA ILE A 279 -21.80 -3.42 -15.64
C ILE A 279 -20.41 -2.97 -15.16
N LEU A 280 -20.34 -2.05 -14.19
CA LEU A 280 -19.09 -1.60 -13.58
C LEU A 280 -18.39 -2.73 -12.82
N LEU A 281 -19.15 -3.54 -12.06
CA LEU A 281 -18.65 -4.73 -11.38
C LEU A 281 -18.12 -5.74 -12.40
N ALA A 282 -18.87 -6.05 -13.45
CA ALA A 282 -18.45 -6.98 -14.48
C ALA A 282 -17.18 -6.49 -15.20
N ALA A 283 -17.10 -5.20 -15.52
CA ALA A 283 -15.93 -4.60 -16.17
C ALA A 283 -14.71 -4.53 -15.24
N GLY A 284 -14.89 -4.13 -13.97
CA GLY A 284 -13.84 -4.09 -12.96
C GLY A 284 -13.30 -5.48 -12.64
N CYS A 285 -14.18 -6.47 -12.48
CA CYS A 285 -13.83 -7.87 -12.29
C CYS A 285 -13.07 -8.41 -13.51
N ALA A 286 -13.56 -8.16 -14.74
CA ALA A 286 -12.89 -8.60 -15.96
C ALA A 286 -11.52 -7.94 -16.15
N TRP A 287 -11.38 -6.64 -15.84
CA TRP A 287 -10.12 -5.91 -15.96
C TRP A 287 -9.08 -6.39 -14.94
N LEU A 288 -9.47 -6.50 -13.67
CA LEU A 288 -8.59 -6.98 -12.60
C LEU A 288 -8.19 -8.43 -12.86
N PHE A 289 -9.12 -9.28 -13.29
CA PHE A 289 -8.87 -10.68 -13.63
C PHE A 289 -7.93 -10.82 -14.84
N ARG A 290 -8.19 -10.11 -15.94
CA ARG A 290 -7.27 -10.09 -17.10
C ARG A 290 -5.87 -9.66 -16.70
N ARG A 291 -5.76 -8.68 -15.80
CA ARG A 291 -4.47 -8.16 -15.36
C ARG A 291 -3.72 -9.12 -14.43
N LEU A 292 -4.39 -9.76 -13.47
CA LEU A 292 -3.79 -10.78 -12.61
C LEU A 292 -3.30 -11.99 -13.45
N LEU A 293 -4.08 -12.38 -14.46
CA LEU A 293 -3.69 -13.42 -15.42
C LEU A 293 -2.48 -13.03 -16.26
N GLN A 294 -2.44 -11.79 -16.77
CA GLN A 294 -1.31 -11.28 -17.56
C GLN A 294 -0.04 -11.12 -16.72
N ALA A 295 -0.15 -10.66 -15.47
CA ALA A 295 0.97 -10.56 -14.54
C ALA A 295 1.57 -11.94 -14.22
N ASN A 296 0.73 -12.97 -14.08
CA ASN A 296 1.18 -14.35 -13.92
C ASN A 296 1.86 -14.87 -15.20
N LYS A 297 1.29 -14.64 -16.39
CA LYS A 297 1.89 -15.06 -17.67
C LYS A 297 3.27 -14.42 -17.94
N ALA A 298 3.41 -13.11 -17.73
CA ALA A 298 4.66 -12.38 -17.99
C ALA A 298 5.82 -12.84 -17.09
N LYS A 299 5.52 -13.13 -15.81
CA LYS A 299 6.52 -13.62 -14.85
C LYS A 299 6.81 -15.11 -15.01
N GLN A 300 5.83 -15.94 -15.37
CA GLN A 300 6.05 -17.36 -15.65
C GLN A 300 6.91 -17.58 -16.90
N PHE A 301 6.74 -16.76 -17.95
CA PHE A 301 7.62 -16.75 -19.12
C PHE A 301 9.06 -16.35 -18.75
N SER A 302 9.20 -15.44 -17.78
CA SER A 302 10.49 -15.03 -17.25
C SER A 302 11.14 -16.14 -16.41
N LEU A 303 10.35 -16.89 -15.63
CA LEU A 303 10.80 -18.01 -14.78
C LEU A 303 11.14 -19.28 -15.57
N THR A 304 10.37 -19.59 -16.62
CA THR A 304 10.67 -20.69 -17.56
C THR A 304 11.89 -20.38 -18.43
N LYS A 305 12.15 -19.11 -18.79
CA LYS A 305 13.44 -18.70 -19.40
C LYS A 305 14.61 -18.67 -18.42
N THR A 306 14.38 -18.60 -17.11
CA THR A 306 15.44 -18.63 -16.07
C THR A 306 15.63 -20.00 -15.41
N GLY A 307 14.97 -21.05 -15.90
CA GLY A 307 15.23 -22.44 -15.53
C GLY A 307 16.57 -22.99 -16.05
N GLN A 308 17.23 -22.27 -16.96
CA GLN A 308 18.66 -22.43 -17.21
C GLN A 308 19.40 -21.45 -16.31
N THR A 309 20.16 -22.00 -15.37
CA THR A 309 21.10 -21.30 -14.49
C THR A 309 22.20 -20.62 -15.32
N GLN A 310 21.86 -19.52 -15.97
CA GLN A 310 22.81 -18.47 -16.24
C GLN A 310 22.32 -17.26 -15.47
N THR A 311 23.09 -16.89 -14.45
CA THR A 311 23.00 -15.61 -13.76
C THR A 311 23.35 -14.51 -14.76
N ARG A 312 22.46 -14.27 -15.73
CA ARG A 312 22.50 -13.10 -16.58
C ARG A 312 22.12 -11.95 -15.67
N LYS A 313 23.15 -11.32 -15.09
CA LYS A 313 23.02 -10.00 -14.46
C LYS A 313 22.29 -9.13 -15.48
N LEU A 314 21.00 -8.87 -15.25
CA LEU A 314 20.31 -7.82 -15.99
C LEU A 314 21.19 -6.56 -15.87
N PRO A 315 21.38 -5.80 -16.96
CA PRO A 315 22.06 -4.52 -16.86
C PRO A 315 21.23 -3.67 -15.90
N ARG A 316 21.75 -3.45 -14.69
CA ARG A 316 21.24 -2.43 -13.78
C ARG A 316 21.37 -1.10 -14.53
N ARG A 317 20.31 -0.65 -15.20
CA ARG A 317 20.11 0.77 -15.48
C ARG A 317 19.82 1.46 -14.15
N ALA A 318 20.85 1.52 -13.29
CA ALA A 318 20.88 2.44 -12.19
C ALA A 318 20.86 3.84 -12.82
N HIS A 319 19.97 4.70 -12.35
CA HIS A 319 19.90 6.11 -12.72
C HIS A 319 21.31 6.71 -12.60
N ARG A 320 21.97 6.94 -13.76
CA ARG A 320 23.41 7.24 -13.84
C ARG A 320 23.60 8.73 -13.56
N ARG A 321 24.00 9.09 -12.33
CA ARG A 321 24.35 10.49 -12.00
C ARG A 321 25.42 11.03 -12.97
N PRO A 322 25.37 12.32 -13.36
CA PRO A 322 26.40 12.93 -14.21
C PRO A 322 27.78 12.82 -13.56
N ALA A 323 28.84 12.64 -14.38
CA ALA A 323 30.20 12.44 -13.87
C ALA A 323 30.75 13.64 -13.07
N PHE A 324 30.18 14.83 -13.29
CA PHE A 324 30.52 16.06 -12.57
C PHE A 324 30.29 15.98 -11.05
N PHE A 325 29.29 15.21 -10.60
CA PHE A 325 28.94 15.08 -9.18
C PHE A 325 29.66 13.92 -8.46
N LEU A 326 30.64 13.28 -9.12
CA LEU A 326 31.35 12.12 -8.57
C LEU A 326 32.72 12.54 -8.06
N SER A 327 33.10 12.02 -6.88
CA SER A 327 34.46 12.15 -6.37
C SER A 327 35.47 11.54 -7.35
N PRO A 328 36.74 11.99 -7.37
CA PRO A 328 37.78 11.44 -8.26
C PRO A 328 37.88 9.90 -8.17
N ASN A 329 37.79 9.34 -6.96
CA ASN A 329 37.76 7.90 -6.72
C ASN A 329 36.55 7.21 -7.39
N ALA A 330 35.36 7.83 -7.30
CA ALA A 330 34.15 7.30 -7.92
C ALA A 330 34.19 7.38 -9.46
N ARG A 331 34.84 8.41 -10.03
CA ARG A 331 35.07 8.53 -11.48
C ARG A 331 35.98 7.43 -12.01
N ILE A 332 37.08 7.13 -11.32
CA ILE A 332 37.99 6.03 -11.67
C ILE A 332 37.28 4.67 -11.59
N ARG A 333 36.51 4.42 -10.52
CA ARG A 333 35.71 3.19 -10.39
C ARG A 333 34.68 3.04 -11.51
N ARG A 334 34.10 4.17 -11.96
CA ARG A 334 33.18 4.20 -13.10
C ARG A 334 33.88 3.93 -14.43
N ALA A 335 35.06 4.49 -14.67
CA ALA A 335 35.87 4.18 -15.85
C ALA A 335 36.24 2.69 -15.90
N TYR A 336 36.69 2.13 -14.78
CA TYR A 336 36.98 0.70 -14.68
C TYR A 336 35.71 -0.18 -14.84
N GLY A 337 34.57 0.26 -14.30
CA GLY A 337 33.29 -0.40 -14.50
C GLY A 337 32.87 -0.47 -15.97
N ARG A 338 33.11 0.60 -16.74
CA ARG A 338 32.86 0.65 -18.19
C ARG A 338 33.78 -0.30 -18.96
N TYR A 339 35.07 -0.33 -18.64
CA TYR A 339 36.01 -1.34 -19.16
C TYR A 339 35.48 -2.77 -18.92
N LEU A 340 35.04 -3.08 -17.71
CA LEU A 340 34.50 -4.40 -17.38
C LEU A 340 33.18 -4.71 -18.12
N GLU A 341 32.31 -3.72 -18.34
CA GLU A 341 31.09 -3.88 -19.16
C GLU A 341 31.45 -4.24 -20.61
N ARG A 342 32.49 -3.61 -21.16
CA ARG A 342 32.99 -3.89 -22.53
C ARG A 342 33.59 -5.28 -22.68
N GLN A 343 34.38 -5.75 -21.70
CA GLN A 343 34.88 -7.13 -21.73
C GLN A 343 33.74 -8.16 -21.85
N VAL A 344 32.62 -7.90 -21.19
CA VAL A 344 31.42 -8.76 -21.28
C VAL A 344 30.73 -8.63 -22.64
N GLN A 345 30.70 -7.44 -23.25
CA GLN A 345 30.18 -7.25 -24.60
C GLN A 345 30.99 -8.01 -25.66
N HIS A 346 32.30 -8.14 -25.47
CA HIS A 346 33.20 -8.91 -26.32
C HIS A 346 33.30 -10.41 -25.96
N GLY A 347 32.38 -10.93 -25.14
CA GLY A 347 32.25 -12.36 -24.87
C GLY A 347 33.19 -12.92 -23.78
N VAL A 348 33.93 -12.07 -23.05
CA VAL A 348 34.75 -12.52 -21.92
C VAL A 348 33.84 -12.75 -20.70
N LEU A 349 33.60 -14.03 -20.41
CA LEU A 349 32.81 -14.47 -19.26
C LEU A 349 33.56 -14.22 -17.94
N ARG A 350 32.82 -13.89 -16.88
CA ARG A 350 33.37 -13.64 -15.54
C ARG A 350 33.14 -14.85 -14.65
N THR A 351 34.19 -15.38 -14.03
CA THR A 351 34.02 -16.33 -12.92
C THR A 351 34.04 -15.59 -11.56
N PRO A 352 33.32 -16.07 -10.54
CA PRO A 352 33.22 -15.39 -9.24
C PRO A 352 34.55 -15.27 -8.47
N SER A 353 35.51 -16.15 -8.74
CA SER A 353 36.83 -16.20 -8.09
C SER A 353 37.90 -15.34 -8.78
N GLU A 354 37.62 -14.78 -9.96
CA GLU A 354 38.61 -14.03 -10.75
C GLU A 354 38.95 -12.67 -10.14
N THR A 355 40.24 -12.46 -9.89
CA THR A 355 40.80 -11.19 -9.42
C THR A 355 40.95 -10.18 -10.57
N SER A 356 41.37 -8.96 -10.26
CA SER A 356 41.69 -7.96 -11.29
C SER A 356 42.97 -8.28 -12.07
N LEU A 357 43.84 -9.14 -11.53
CA LEU A 357 45.10 -9.53 -12.17
C LEU A 357 44.84 -10.60 -13.24
N ASP A 358 43.99 -11.59 -12.91
CA ASP A 358 43.61 -12.71 -13.78
C ASP A 358 42.89 -12.28 -15.07
N ARG A 359 42.47 -11.00 -15.13
CA ARG A 359 41.72 -10.41 -16.24
C ARG A 359 42.56 -9.62 -17.24
N LEU A 360 43.82 -9.32 -16.91
CA LEU A 360 44.69 -8.57 -17.81
C LEU A 360 45.02 -9.41 -19.05
N GLY A 361 44.89 -8.82 -20.24
CA GLY A 361 45.27 -9.47 -21.50
C GLY A 361 44.33 -10.57 -21.99
N ARG A 362 43.15 -10.75 -21.38
CA ARG A 362 42.11 -11.67 -21.90
C ARG A 362 41.33 -11.08 -23.09
N THR A 363 41.50 -9.80 -23.35
CA THR A 363 40.86 -9.06 -24.43
C THR A 363 41.89 -8.74 -25.52
N PRO A 364 41.97 -9.52 -26.60
CA PRO A 364 43.02 -9.38 -27.62
C PRO A 364 42.94 -8.08 -28.43
N PHE A 365 41.85 -7.32 -28.31
CA PHE A 365 41.61 -6.06 -29.03
C PHE A 365 41.92 -4.81 -28.20
N LEU A 366 42.38 -4.97 -26.95
CA LEU A 366 42.65 -3.87 -26.03
C LEU A 366 44.16 -3.78 -25.77
N ASP A 367 44.70 -2.56 -25.82
CA ASP A 367 46.12 -2.33 -25.52
C ASP A 367 46.45 -2.77 -24.09
N GLN A 368 47.35 -3.75 -24.01
CA GLN A 368 47.73 -4.40 -22.76
C GLN A 368 48.39 -3.41 -21.78
N GLU A 369 49.07 -2.38 -22.29
CA GLU A 369 49.69 -1.35 -21.46
C GLU A 369 48.63 -0.41 -20.85
N ALA A 370 47.66 0.02 -21.65
CA ALA A 370 46.52 0.82 -21.20
C ALA A 370 45.67 0.07 -20.16
N GLU A 371 45.44 -1.25 -20.32
CA GLU A 371 44.76 -2.08 -19.32
C GLU A 371 45.51 -2.11 -17.97
N ARG A 372 46.84 -2.29 -18.00
CA ARG A 372 47.68 -2.28 -16.80
C ARG A 372 47.64 -0.92 -16.10
N GLN A 373 47.70 0.17 -16.85
CA GLN A 373 47.63 1.53 -16.30
C GLN A 373 46.25 1.83 -15.70
N LEU A 374 45.16 1.46 -16.37
CA LEU A 374 43.80 1.62 -15.84
C LEU A 374 43.59 0.79 -14.56
N ARG A 375 44.14 -0.42 -14.50
CA ARG A 375 44.12 -1.26 -13.29
C ARG A 375 44.91 -0.62 -12.14
N ARG A 376 46.08 -0.04 -12.40
CA ARG A 376 46.87 0.68 -11.37
C ARG A 376 46.08 1.84 -10.76
N LEU A 377 45.43 2.65 -11.60
CA LEU A 377 44.55 3.74 -11.15
C LEU A 377 43.35 3.22 -10.36
N TYR A 378 42.75 2.10 -10.78
CA TYR A 378 41.65 1.46 -10.05
C TYR A 378 42.07 0.94 -8.68
N LEU A 379 43.22 0.27 -8.57
CA LEU A 379 43.76 -0.19 -7.29
C LEU A 379 44.08 1.01 -6.38
N LYS A 380 44.69 2.07 -6.93
CA LYS A 380 44.93 3.34 -6.23
C LYS A 380 43.62 3.94 -5.70
N ALA A 381 42.52 3.94 -6.46
CA ALA A 381 41.23 4.49 -6.01
C ALA A 381 40.40 3.55 -5.11
N ARG A 382 40.75 2.26 -5.03
CA ARG A 382 40.05 1.26 -4.23
C ARG A 382 40.71 1.02 -2.88
N TYR A 383 42.04 1.02 -2.86
CA TYR A 383 42.85 0.71 -1.68
C TYR A 383 43.71 1.89 -1.21
N GLY A 384 43.89 2.93 -2.03
CA GLY A 384 44.45 4.22 -1.63
C GLY A 384 43.34 5.26 -1.52
N GLU A 385 43.35 6.06 -0.45
CA GLU A 385 42.24 6.99 -0.20
C GLU A 385 42.31 8.27 -1.05
N CYS A 386 43.44 8.54 -1.72
CA CYS A 386 43.72 9.81 -2.39
C CYS A 386 44.02 9.68 -3.90
N ALA A 387 43.00 9.46 -4.75
CA ALA A 387 43.17 9.70 -6.18
C ALA A 387 42.91 11.18 -6.53
N THR A 388 43.75 11.75 -7.37
CA THR A 388 43.65 13.15 -7.78
C THR A 388 42.64 13.32 -8.93
N PRO A 389 42.12 14.54 -9.17
CA PRO A 389 41.30 14.80 -10.35
C PRO A 389 42.03 14.53 -11.67
N GLN A 390 43.36 14.65 -11.69
CA GLN A 390 44.20 14.29 -12.84
C GLN A 390 44.21 12.78 -13.09
N ASP A 391 44.30 11.97 -12.02
CA ASP A 391 44.19 10.50 -12.10
C ASP A 391 42.83 10.06 -12.67
N ALA A 392 41.75 10.76 -12.31
CA ALA A 392 40.42 10.50 -12.83
C ALA A 392 40.30 10.84 -14.32
N ALA A 393 40.88 11.96 -14.75
CA ALA A 393 40.93 12.32 -16.17
C ALA A 393 41.80 11.34 -16.97
N ALA A 394 42.92 10.87 -16.42
CA ALA A 394 43.76 9.85 -17.03
C ALA A 394 43.02 8.51 -17.18
N ALA A 395 42.27 8.06 -16.17
CA ALA A 395 41.46 6.85 -16.26
C ALA A 395 40.35 6.94 -17.34
N GLU A 396 39.72 8.10 -17.49
CA GLU A 396 38.72 8.35 -18.54
C GLU A 396 39.36 8.44 -19.94
N ARG A 397 40.57 9.00 -20.06
CA ARG A 397 41.33 8.99 -21.33
C ARG A 397 41.77 7.59 -21.71
N LEU A 398 42.28 6.81 -20.76
CA LEU A 398 42.67 5.41 -20.99
C LEU A 398 41.46 4.58 -21.41
N GLU A 399 40.30 4.75 -20.77
CA GLU A 399 39.07 4.08 -21.18
C GLU A 399 38.62 4.46 -22.60
N LYS A 400 38.86 5.68 -23.06
CA LYS A 400 38.62 6.08 -24.46
C LYS A 400 39.71 5.61 -25.42
N ALA A 401 40.98 5.64 -25.02
CA ALA A 401 42.11 5.21 -25.84
C ALA A 401 42.13 3.69 -26.08
N LEU A 402 41.49 2.94 -25.19
CA LEU A 402 41.15 1.53 -25.40
C LEU A 402 40.18 1.32 -26.59
N GLU A 403 39.55 2.37 -27.12
CA GLU A 403 38.87 2.37 -28.42
C GLU A 403 39.90 2.70 -29.51
N GLN A 404 40.77 1.76 -29.87
CA GLN A 404 41.52 1.95 -31.12
C GLN A 404 40.54 1.85 -32.30
N PRO A 405 40.46 2.86 -33.18
CA PRO A 405 39.81 2.70 -34.47
C PRO A 405 40.63 1.67 -35.27
N LYS A 406 39.96 0.65 -35.80
CA LYS A 406 40.53 -0.13 -36.90
C LYS A 406 40.76 0.75 -38.11
#